data_AF-A0A835R055-F1
#
_entry.id   AF-A0A835R055-F1
#
_cell.length_a   1.000
_cell.length_b   1.000
_cell.length_c   1.000
_cell.angle_alpha   90.00
_cell.angle_beta   90.00
_cell.angle_gamma   90.00
#
_symmetry.space_group_name_H-M   'P 1'
#
loop_
_entity.id
_entity.type
_entity.pdbx_description
1 polymer ?
#
loop_
_entity_poly.entity_id
_entity_poly.type
_entity_poly.pdbx_seq_one_letter_code
_entity_poly.pdbx_strand_id
1 'polypeptide(L)'
;MADELEELLGFLSSPSPQLKKAALDIIRGLTGSDTGIETLSSRSDILLPRLSTLLREPLETSVPAAEALINLSQNPVLAEKLVSIRAVDAAMEVIYKPGGSDPRLSKLLVMLLSNLTQLDSGIASLLQVAEDKIEGLYLSSLLDRSAGLPVMTRMVCCV
;
A
#
# COMPACT_ATOMS: atom_id res chain seq x y z
N MET A 1 -6.67 -12.29 -27.41
CA MET A 1 -5.93 -13.25 -26.59
C MET A 1 -5.32 -12.42 -25.48
N ALA A 2 -5.67 -12.69 -24.22
CA ALA A 2 -5.04 -11.97 -23.12
C ALA A 2 -3.53 -12.29 -23.15
N ASP A 3 -2.71 -11.27 -22.98
CA ASP A 3 -1.27 -11.41 -22.75
C ASP A 3 -1.06 -12.30 -21.50
N GLU A 4 -0.02 -13.14 -21.46
CA GLU A 4 0.24 -14.04 -20.31
C GLU A 4 0.32 -13.24 -18.99
N LEU A 5 0.84 -12.01 -19.06
CA LEU A 5 0.85 -11.09 -17.94
C LEU A 5 -0.55 -10.62 -17.55
N GLU A 6 -1.44 -10.32 -18.51
CA GLU A 6 -2.82 -9.93 -18.20
C GLU A 6 -3.60 -11.07 -17.54
N GLU A 7 -3.39 -12.31 -17.99
CA GLU A 7 -3.97 -13.49 -17.34
C GLU A 7 -3.48 -13.64 -15.89
N LEU A 8 -2.17 -13.50 -15.68
CA LEU A 8 -1.56 -13.51 -14.35
C LEU A 8 -2.17 -12.44 -13.42
N LEU A 9 -2.32 -11.20 -13.91
CA LEU A 9 -2.94 -10.11 -13.15
C LEU A 9 -4.43 -10.38 -12.87
N GLY A 10 -5.13 -11.06 -13.77
CA GLY A 10 -6.51 -11.50 -13.57
C GLY A 10 -6.67 -12.41 -12.34
N PHE A 11 -5.69 -13.28 -12.08
CA PHE A 11 -5.73 -14.19 -10.94
C PHE A 11 -5.63 -13.51 -9.58
N LEU A 12 -5.14 -12.25 -9.50
CA LEU A 12 -5.18 -11.48 -8.25
C LEU A 12 -6.62 -11.23 -7.76
N SER A 13 -7.60 -11.24 -8.67
CA SER A 13 -9.02 -11.10 -8.35
C SER A 13 -9.76 -12.44 -8.27
N SER A 14 -9.04 -13.56 -8.35
CA SER A 14 -9.67 -14.89 -8.34
C SER A 14 -10.34 -15.17 -6.99
N PRO A 15 -11.54 -15.78 -6.98
CA PRO A 15 -12.16 -16.27 -5.75
C PRO A 15 -11.40 -17.48 -5.17
N SER A 16 -10.54 -18.14 -5.95
CA SER A 16 -9.69 -19.23 -5.46
C SER A 16 -8.48 -18.65 -4.71
N PRO A 17 -8.35 -18.92 -3.39
CA PRO A 17 -7.20 -18.47 -2.61
C PRO A 17 -5.88 -19.02 -3.14
N GLN A 18 -5.89 -20.24 -3.69
CA GLN A 18 -4.70 -20.89 -4.24
C GLN A 18 -4.21 -20.19 -5.50
N LEU A 19 -5.11 -19.86 -6.43
CA LEU A 19 -4.75 -19.13 -7.65
C LEU A 19 -4.30 -17.70 -7.33
N LYS A 20 -5.01 -17.02 -6.43
CA LYS A 20 -4.62 -15.67 -5.98
C LYS A 20 -3.22 -15.68 -5.38
N LYS A 21 -2.94 -16.62 -4.47
CA LYS A 21 -1.63 -16.76 -3.83
C LYS A 21 -0.53 -17.07 -4.85
N ALA A 22 -0.75 -18.02 -5.74
CA ALA A 22 0.23 -18.39 -6.76
C ALA A 22 0.57 -17.19 -7.66
N ALA A 23 -0.45 -16.43 -8.09
CA ALA A 23 -0.25 -15.23 -8.89
C ALA A 23 0.54 -14.16 -8.13
N LEU A 24 0.22 -13.94 -6.87
CA LEU A 24 0.90 -12.99 -6.02
C LEU A 24 2.36 -13.38 -5.74
N ASP A 25 2.65 -14.66 -5.54
CA ASP A 25 4.00 -15.19 -5.36
C ASP A 25 4.86 -14.95 -6.61
N ILE A 26 4.29 -15.15 -7.80
CA ILE A 26 4.97 -14.86 -9.08
C ILE A 26 5.25 -13.36 -9.22
N ILE A 27 4.23 -12.51 -9.00
CA ILE A 27 4.37 -11.05 -9.10
C ILE A 27 5.43 -10.54 -8.13
N ARG A 28 5.38 -10.99 -6.87
CA ARG A 28 6.40 -10.67 -5.86
C ARG A 28 7.79 -11.09 -6.32
N GLY A 29 7.94 -12.28 -6.90
CA GLY A 29 9.20 -12.74 -7.47
C GLY A 29 9.73 -11.83 -8.59
N LEU A 30 8.84 -11.38 -9.49
CA LEU A 30 9.18 -10.45 -10.57
C LEU A 30 9.63 -9.07 -10.06
N THR A 31 9.09 -8.60 -8.93
CA THR A 31 9.57 -7.33 -8.33
C THR A 31 11.01 -7.39 -7.79
N GLY A 32 11.63 -8.56 -7.77
CA GLY A 32 13.01 -8.76 -7.32
C GLY A 32 14.09 -8.46 -8.37
N SER A 33 13.73 -8.12 -9.61
CA SER A 33 14.68 -7.78 -10.68
C SER A 33 14.21 -6.58 -11.51
N ASP A 34 15.16 -5.82 -12.07
CA ASP A 34 14.85 -4.66 -12.91
C ASP A 34 14.00 -5.05 -14.13
N THR A 35 14.33 -6.17 -14.79
CA THR A 35 13.56 -6.69 -15.94
C THR A 35 12.14 -7.10 -15.58
N GLY A 36 11.94 -7.64 -14.37
CA GLY A 36 10.61 -7.99 -13.88
C GLY A 36 9.80 -6.74 -13.53
N ILE A 37 10.44 -5.73 -12.94
CA ILE A 37 9.82 -4.41 -12.69
C ILE A 37 9.41 -3.75 -14.02
N GLU A 38 10.27 -3.74 -15.04
CA GLU A 38 9.94 -3.22 -16.38
C GLU A 38 8.73 -3.93 -16.98
N THR A 39 8.71 -5.26 -16.90
CA THR A 39 7.59 -6.08 -17.37
C THR A 39 6.29 -5.72 -16.66
N LEU A 40 6.31 -5.65 -15.32
CA LEU A 40 5.15 -5.28 -14.50
C LEU A 40 4.69 -3.83 -14.74
N SER A 41 5.64 -2.92 -15.00
CA SER A 41 5.37 -1.49 -15.24
C SER A 41 4.52 -1.26 -16.49
N SER A 42 4.66 -2.13 -17.51
CA SER A 42 3.84 -2.06 -18.73
C SER A 42 2.33 -2.22 -18.48
N ARG A 43 1.94 -2.81 -17.33
CA ARG A 43 0.56 -3.02 -16.90
C ARG A 43 0.27 -2.39 -15.53
N SER A 44 1.00 -1.35 -15.15
CA SER A 44 0.89 -0.73 -13.81
C SER A 44 -0.53 -0.25 -13.48
N ASP A 45 -1.30 0.16 -14.49
CA ASP A 45 -2.65 0.72 -14.32
C ASP A 45 -3.66 -0.36 -13.89
N ILE A 46 -3.33 -1.64 -14.11
CA ILE A 46 -4.08 -2.79 -13.60
C ILE A 46 -3.43 -3.31 -12.33
N LEU A 47 -2.10 -3.49 -12.33
CA LEU A 47 -1.36 -4.11 -11.24
C LEU A 47 -1.46 -3.31 -9.93
N LEU A 48 -1.15 -2.00 -9.97
CA LEU A 48 -1.01 -1.20 -8.75
C LEU A 48 -2.32 -1.09 -7.97
N PRO A 49 -3.48 -0.76 -8.60
CA PRO A 49 -4.75 -0.75 -7.88
C PRO A 49 -5.09 -2.12 -7.26
N ARG A 50 -4.79 -3.21 -7.96
CA ARG A 50 -5.03 -4.56 -7.44
C ARG A 50 -4.18 -4.84 -6.22
N LEU A 51 -2.87 -4.62 -6.27
CA LEU A 51 -2.00 -4.80 -5.11
C LEU A 51 -2.41 -3.90 -3.93
N SER A 52 -2.80 -2.65 -4.17
CA SER A 52 -3.29 -1.75 -3.11
C SER A 52 -4.55 -2.29 -2.43
N THR A 53 -5.50 -2.88 -3.17
CA THR A 53 -6.70 -3.50 -2.56
C THR A 53 -6.37 -4.71 -1.69
N LEU A 54 -5.33 -5.48 -2.04
CA LEU A 54 -4.91 -6.66 -1.30
C LEU A 54 -4.31 -6.33 0.08
N LEU A 55 -3.92 -5.08 0.34
CA LEU A 55 -3.43 -4.68 1.66
C LEU A 55 -4.49 -4.83 2.77
N ARG A 56 -5.77 -4.83 2.41
CA ARG A 56 -6.90 -5.01 3.33
C ARG A 56 -7.32 -6.49 3.50
N GLU A 57 -6.72 -7.41 2.75
CA GLU A 57 -6.97 -8.85 2.82
C GLU A 57 -6.20 -9.54 3.97
N PRO A 58 -6.48 -10.83 4.28
CA PRO A 58 -5.73 -11.60 5.27
C PRO A 58 -4.21 -11.57 5.05
N LEU A 59 -3.44 -11.82 6.12
CA LEU A 59 -1.97 -11.64 6.14
C LEU A 59 -1.25 -12.46 5.06
N GLU A 60 -1.80 -13.60 4.68
CA GLU A 60 -1.28 -14.47 3.62
C GLU A 60 -1.24 -13.76 2.25
N THR A 61 -2.04 -12.71 2.08
CA THR A 61 -2.16 -11.93 0.85
C THR A 61 -1.64 -10.49 1.04
N SER A 62 -1.98 -9.83 2.14
CA SER A 62 -1.58 -8.43 2.36
C SER A 62 -0.07 -8.26 2.55
N VAL A 63 0.61 -9.20 3.21
CA VAL A 63 2.07 -9.15 3.41
C VAL A 63 2.84 -9.24 2.08
N PRO A 64 2.65 -10.28 1.24
CA PRO A 64 3.34 -10.34 -0.04
C PRO A 64 2.94 -9.21 -1.01
N ALA A 65 1.70 -8.70 -0.94
CA ALA A 65 1.29 -7.51 -1.68
C ALA A 65 2.05 -6.25 -1.23
N ALA A 66 2.20 -6.04 0.08
CA ALA A 66 2.99 -4.94 0.62
C ALA A 66 4.46 -5.03 0.21
N GLU A 67 5.06 -6.23 0.27
CA GLU A 67 6.44 -6.47 -0.19
C GLU A 67 6.61 -6.12 -1.68
N ALA A 68 5.67 -6.53 -2.54
CA ALA A 68 5.68 -6.18 -3.95
C ALA A 68 5.56 -4.66 -4.19
N LEU A 69 4.67 -3.98 -3.46
CA LEU A 69 4.49 -2.53 -3.56
C LEU A 69 5.73 -1.74 -3.10
N ILE A 70 6.43 -2.20 -2.05
CA ILE A 70 7.68 -1.58 -1.61
C ILE A 70 8.72 -1.65 -2.72
N ASN A 71 8.88 -2.80 -3.37
CA ASN A 71 9.82 -2.95 -4.46
C ASN A 71 9.45 -2.09 -5.68
N LEU A 72 8.17 -2.11 -6.08
CA LEU A 72 7.68 -1.30 -7.21
C LEU A 72 7.82 0.21 -6.95
N SER A 73 7.56 0.67 -5.73
CA SER A 73 7.67 2.09 -5.34
C SER A 73 9.11 2.62 -5.26
N GLN A 74 10.14 1.77 -5.42
CA GLN A 74 11.50 2.27 -5.62
C GLN A 74 11.67 2.92 -7.01
N ASN A 75 10.82 2.58 -7.98
CA ASN A 75 10.74 3.28 -9.24
C ASN A 75 9.89 4.56 -9.06
N PRO A 76 10.43 5.77 -9.31
CA PRO A 76 9.73 7.02 -9.05
C PRO A 76 8.46 7.19 -9.89
N VAL A 77 8.42 6.65 -11.11
CA VAL A 77 7.22 6.70 -11.97
C VAL A 77 6.09 5.86 -11.38
N LEU A 78 6.42 4.68 -10.85
CA LEU A 78 5.43 3.82 -10.17
C LEU A 78 5.00 4.38 -8.82
N ALA A 79 5.92 5.02 -8.08
CA ALA A 79 5.61 5.72 -6.84
C ALA A 79 4.61 6.87 -7.08
N GLU A 80 4.82 7.68 -8.12
CA GLU A 80 3.87 8.75 -8.48
C GLU A 80 2.49 8.19 -8.81
N LYS A 81 2.45 7.08 -9.58
CA LYS A 81 1.20 6.37 -9.84
C LYS A 81 0.53 5.88 -8.56
N LEU A 82 1.28 5.29 -7.63
CA LEU A 82 0.76 4.84 -6.33
C LEU A 82 0.15 5.98 -5.52
N VAL A 83 0.81 7.13 -5.46
CA VAL A 83 0.25 8.33 -4.82
C VAL A 83 -1.05 8.75 -5.52
N SER A 84 -1.06 8.80 -6.86
CA SER A 84 -2.24 9.20 -7.63
C SER A 84 -3.48 8.31 -7.42
N ILE A 85 -3.28 7.02 -7.11
CA ILE A 85 -4.35 6.07 -6.79
C ILE A 85 -4.65 5.96 -5.29
N ARG A 86 -4.18 6.93 -4.48
CA ARG A 86 -4.41 7.01 -3.03
C ARG A 86 -3.82 5.85 -2.23
N ALA A 87 -2.65 5.34 -2.62
CA ALA A 87 -1.97 4.26 -1.89
C ALA A 87 -1.53 4.67 -0.47
N VAL A 88 -1.29 5.96 -0.23
CA VAL A 88 -1.01 6.51 1.12
C VAL A 88 -2.19 6.21 2.05
N ASP A 89 -3.40 6.55 1.62
CA ASP A 89 -4.64 6.33 2.39
C ASP A 89 -4.87 4.84 2.63
N ALA A 90 -4.69 4.01 1.60
CA ALA A 90 -4.81 2.56 1.73
C ALA A 90 -3.85 1.97 2.78
N ALA A 91 -2.60 2.45 2.82
CA ALA A 91 -1.63 2.04 3.83
C ALA A 91 -2.04 2.54 5.23
N MET A 92 -2.45 3.79 5.35
CA MET A 92 -2.85 4.40 6.62
C MET A 92 -4.10 3.75 7.21
N GLU A 93 -5.11 3.45 6.41
CA GLU A 93 -6.29 2.71 6.87
C GLU A 93 -5.94 1.34 7.46
N VAL A 94 -4.97 0.64 6.86
CA VAL A 94 -4.52 -0.67 7.38
C VAL A 94 -3.72 -0.49 8.66
N ILE A 95 -2.80 0.48 8.72
CA ILE A 95 -2.04 0.79 9.94
C ILE A 95 -2.97 1.21 11.08
N TYR A 96 -4.04 1.97 10.82
CA TYR A 96 -4.95 2.49 11.86
C TYR A 96 -6.25 1.70 12.04
N LYS A 97 -6.33 0.50 11.46
CA LYS A 97 -7.50 -0.36 11.59
C LYS A 97 -7.90 -0.56 13.07
N PRO A 98 -9.20 -0.43 13.43
CA PRO A 98 -9.68 -0.74 14.76
C PRO A 98 -9.31 -2.17 15.18
N GLY A 99 -8.81 -2.32 16.41
CA GLY A 99 -8.29 -3.61 16.92
C GLY A 99 -6.80 -3.84 16.64
N GLY A 100 -6.13 -2.87 16.00
CA GLY A 100 -4.72 -2.98 15.69
C GLY A 100 -4.48 -3.65 14.35
N SER A 101 -3.25 -3.50 13.88
CA SER A 101 -2.73 -4.10 12.66
C SER A 101 -1.59 -5.03 13.04
N ASP A 102 -1.38 -6.09 12.26
CA ASP A 102 -0.25 -6.97 12.47
C ASP A 102 1.08 -6.16 12.44
N PRO A 103 2.00 -6.34 13.41
CA PRO A 103 3.22 -5.55 13.49
C PRO A 103 4.13 -5.70 12.26
N ARG A 104 4.17 -6.90 11.64
CA ARG A 104 4.97 -7.13 10.43
C ARG A 104 4.37 -6.35 9.27
N LEU A 105 3.06 -6.44 9.06
CA LEU A 105 2.39 -5.67 8.00
C LEU A 105 2.57 -4.17 8.22
N SER A 106 2.41 -3.70 9.47
CA SER A 106 2.58 -2.28 9.81
C SER A 106 3.98 -1.77 9.45
N LYS A 107 5.03 -2.54 9.76
CA LYS A 107 6.41 -2.20 9.39
C LYS A 107 6.59 -2.09 7.87
N LEU A 108 6.03 -3.02 7.11
CA LEU A 108 6.08 -2.99 5.64
C LEU A 108 5.35 -1.76 5.08
N LEU A 109 4.19 -1.42 5.62
CA LEU A 109 3.45 -0.24 5.18
C LEU A 109 4.16 1.07 5.51
N VAL A 110 4.86 1.16 6.65
CA VAL A 110 5.73 2.30 6.95
C VAL A 110 6.89 2.40 5.95
N MET A 111 7.49 1.27 5.54
CA MET A 111 8.51 1.27 4.48
C MET A 111 7.95 1.73 3.14
N LEU A 112 6.72 1.31 2.78
CA LEU A 112 6.04 1.79 1.58
C LEU A 112 5.81 3.31 1.67
N LEU A 113 5.28 3.81 2.79
CA LEU A 113 5.08 5.25 3.01
C LEU A 113 6.40 6.01 2.87
N SER A 114 7.51 5.49 3.39
CA SER A 114 8.83 6.10 3.23
C SER A 114 9.28 6.25 1.78
N ASN A 115 8.88 5.35 0.88
CA ASN A 115 9.13 5.51 -0.56
C ASN A 115 8.22 6.58 -1.16
N LEU A 116 6.92 6.55 -0.83
CA LEU A 116 5.93 7.47 -1.39
C LEU A 116 6.17 8.92 -0.94
N THR A 117 6.65 9.15 0.28
CA THR A 117 6.96 10.49 0.80
C THR A 117 8.31 11.04 0.34
N GLN A 118 8.99 10.40 -0.61
CA GLN A 118 10.08 11.04 -1.36
C GLN A 118 9.54 12.01 -2.42
N LEU A 119 8.25 11.88 -2.76
CA LEU A 119 7.54 12.76 -3.69
C LEU A 119 6.80 13.84 -2.90
N ASP A 120 6.82 15.08 -3.39
CA ASP A 120 6.04 16.19 -2.79
C ASP A 120 4.54 15.86 -2.75
N SER A 121 4.03 15.20 -3.79
CA SER A 121 2.64 14.72 -3.85
C SER A 121 2.34 13.69 -2.76
N GLY A 122 3.30 12.81 -2.44
CA GLY A 122 3.19 11.85 -1.35
C GLY A 122 3.26 12.50 0.03
N ILE A 123 4.13 13.51 0.22
CA ILE A 123 4.16 14.33 1.44
C ILE A 123 2.83 15.04 1.65
N ALA A 124 2.32 15.72 0.60
CA ALA A 124 1.04 16.41 0.66
C ALA A 124 -0.13 15.46 0.96
N SER A 125 -0.11 14.24 0.40
CA SER A 125 -1.09 13.20 0.70
C SER A 125 -1.00 12.71 2.14
N LEU A 126 0.22 12.48 2.68
CA LEU A 126 0.40 12.05 4.06
C LEU A 126 0.01 13.15 5.06
N LEU A 127 0.30 14.40 4.75
CA LEU A 127 -0.08 15.55 5.58
C LEU A 127 -1.54 15.95 5.39
N GLN A 128 -2.22 15.43 4.36
CA GLN A 128 -3.63 15.74 4.06
C GLN A 128 -3.85 17.24 3.82
N VAL A 129 -2.88 17.91 3.17
CA VAL A 129 -2.85 19.38 2.97
C VAL A 129 -4.06 19.91 2.17
N ALA A 130 -4.64 19.07 1.31
CA ALA A 130 -5.84 19.42 0.54
C ALA A 130 -7.16 19.17 1.30
N GLU A 131 -7.10 18.62 2.52
CA GLU A 131 -8.26 18.24 3.32
C GLU A 131 -8.30 19.07 4.62
N ASP A 132 -8.70 20.35 4.50
CA ASP A 132 -8.66 21.41 5.53
C ASP A 132 -9.10 21.02 6.96
N LYS A 133 -9.88 19.96 7.12
CA LYS A 133 -10.44 19.51 8.41
C LYS A 133 -9.67 18.37 9.08
N ILE A 134 -8.76 17.71 8.35
CA ILE A 134 -8.04 16.53 8.85
C ILE A 134 -6.54 16.62 8.57
N GLU A 135 -6.01 17.80 8.24
CA GLU A 135 -4.58 18.02 8.04
C GLU A 135 -3.77 17.50 9.24
N GLY A 136 -2.75 16.70 8.94
CA GLY A 136 -1.84 16.13 9.92
C GLY A 136 -2.37 14.94 10.71
N LEU A 137 -3.63 14.50 10.51
CA LEU A 137 -4.20 13.35 11.23
C LEU A 137 -3.37 12.09 11.01
N TYR A 138 -2.96 11.82 9.77
CA TYR A 138 -2.13 10.68 9.44
C TYR A 138 -0.75 10.74 10.10
N LEU A 139 -0.09 11.89 10.08
CA LEU A 139 1.20 12.07 10.74
C LEU A 139 1.09 11.90 12.26
N SER A 140 0.10 12.52 12.90
CA SER A 140 -0.11 12.41 14.35
C SER A 140 -0.35 10.96 14.76
N SER A 141 -1.16 10.26 13.96
CA SER A 141 -1.45 8.85 14.15
C SER A 141 -0.17 8.00 14.10
N LEU A 142 0.76 8.27 13.16
CA LEU A 142 2.06 7.57 13.04
C LEU A 142 2.93 7.77 14.27
N LEU A 143 2.99 9.00 14.78
CA LEU A 143 3.76 9.33 15.98
C LEU A 143 3.21 8.59 17.22
N ASP A 144 1.89 8.58 17.42
CA ASP A 144 1.24 7.91 18.55
C ASP A 144 1.61 6.42 18.61
N ARG A 145 1.55 5.72 17.46
CA ARG A 145 1.92 4.29 17.38
C ARG A 145 3.40 4.04 17.58
N SER A 146 4.27 4.92 17.07
CA SER A 146 5.72 4.75 17.19
C SER A 146 6.22 4.95 18.63
N ALA A 147 5.55 5.81 19.39
CA ALA A 147 5.90 6.13 20.77
C ALA A 147 5.34 5.12 21.79
N GLY A 148 4.59 4.10 21.34
CA GLY A 148 3.89 3.17 22.24
C GLY A 148 2.85 3.86 23.12
N LEU A 149 2.40 5.05 22.73
CA LEU A 149 1.42 5.81 23.48
C LEU A 149 0.03 5.22 23.20
N PRO A 150 -0.80 4.98 24.23
CA PRO A 150 -2.18 4.56 24.01
C PRO A 150 -2.87 5.64 23.16
N VAL A 151 -3.61 5.21 22.12
CA VAL A 151 -4.47 6.06 21.28
C VAL A 151 -5.29 6.93 22.22
N MET A 152 -4.91 8.19 22.35
CA MET A 152 -5.46 9.05 23.38
C MET A 152 -6.86 9.42 22.91
N THR A 153 -7.86 8.83 23.57
CA THR A 153 -9.28 9.16 23.49
C THR A 153 -9.50 10.64 23.79
N ARG A 154 -9.24 11.53 22.82
CA ARG A 154 -9.58 12.95 22.91
C ARG A 154 -9.92 13.51 21.54
N MET A 155 -11.15 13.25 21.10
CA MET A 155 -11.93 14.23 20.34
C MET A 155 -13.41 14.03 20.64
N VAL A 156 -13.79 14.31 21.89
CA VAL A 156 -15.11 14.85 22.21
C VAL A 156 -14.86 16.20 22.87
N CYS A 157 -14.49 17.18 22.05
CA CYS A 157 -14.90 18.56 22.31
C CYS A 157 -16.02 18.82 21.31
N CYS A 158 -17.23 18.39 21.68
CA CYS A 158 -18.41 19.06 21.20
C CYS A 158 -18.37 20.50 21.73
N VAL A 159 -18.74 21.40 20.82
CA VAL A 159 -18.98 22.84 20.93
C VAL A 159 -19.56 23.26 22.28
#